data_AF-A0AAV2RZE2-F1
#
_entry.id   AF-A0AAV2RZE2-F1
#
_cell.length_a   1.000
_cell.length_b   1.000
_cell.length_c   1.000
_cell.angle_alpha   90.00
_cell.angle_beta   90.00
_cell.angle_gamma   90.00
#
_symmetry.space_group_name_H-M   'P 1'
#
loop_
_entity.id
_entity.type
_entity.pdbx_description
1 polymer ?
#
loop_
_entity_poly.entity_id
_entity_poly.type
_entity_poly.pdbx_seq_one_letter_code
_entity_poly.pdbx_strand_id
1 'polypeptide(L)'
;FQSNASTTTASRKQEMGLLVALSETGRASGELYWDDGDTLDTVLNSNYNHIQFNCGANMLYSNVTLSNYGTKMELDYLFILGVDDPVGEVRLSGEKVNFQYNKDTLELSVLNLNQDFLQGFTVEWR
;
A
#
# COMPACT_ATOMS: atom_id res chain seq x y z
N PHE A 1 -2.26 1.96 6.69
CA PHE A 1 -2.35 1.69 8.14
C PHE A 1 -1.18 0.83 8.56
N GLN A 2 -0.92 0.69 9.86
CA GLN A 2 0.15 -0.14 10.41
C GLN A 2 -0.42 -0.99 11.53
N SER A 3 0.07 -2.22 11.68
CA SER A 3 -0.35 -3.13 12.75
C SER A 3 -0.10 -2.51 14.13
N ASN A 4 -0.98 -2.83 15.08
CA ASN A 4 -1.01 -2.17 16.37
C ASN A 4 0.14 -2.62 17.29
N ALA A 5 0.54 -1.75 18.21
CA ALA A 5 1.41 -2.07 19.34
C ALA A 5 1.17 -1.07 20.48
N SER A 6 1.63 -1.40 21.69
CA SER A 6 1.40 -0.56 22.87
C SER A 6 2.15 0.78 22.86
N THR A 7 3.14 0.96 21.97
CA THR A 7 3.90 2.21 21.81
C THR A 7 4.21 2.45 20.33
N THR A 8 4.44 3.71 19.96
CA THR A 8 4.86 4.08 18.60
C THR A 8 6.24 3.51 18.24
N THR A 9 7.15 3.40 19.21
CA THR A 9 8.45 2.72 19.03
C THR A 9 8.29 1.26 18.61
N ALA A 10 7.27 0.56 19.14
CA ALA A 10 6.97 -0.81 18.78
C ALA A 10 6.16 -0.88 17.47
N SER A 11 5.15 -0.02 17.29
CA SER A 11 4.27 -0.06 16.12
C SER A 11 5.02 0.26 14.83
N ARG A 12 5.98 1.19 14.85
CA ARG A 12 6.81 1.56 13.69
C ARG A 12 7.66 0.41 13.14
N LYS A 13 7.77 -0.71 13.86
CA LYS A 13 8.48 -1.92 13.43
C LYS A 13 7.54 -3.01 12.90
N GLN A 14 6.22 -2.79 12.99
CA GLN A 14 5.22 -3.74 12.52
C GLN A 14 4.95 -3.57 11.03
N GLU A 15 4.36 -4.60 10.44
CA GLU A 15 3.92 -4.63 9.06
C GLU A 15 2.87 -3.56 8.79
N MET A 16 2.86 -3.09 7.56
CA MET A 16 1.94 -2.05 7.10
C MET A 16 0.87 -2.67 6.20
N GLY A 17 -0.25 -1.97 6.12
CA GLY A 17 -1.31 -2.27 5.18
C GLY A 17 -1.77 -1.06 4.41
N LEU A 18 -2.33 -1.29 3.24
CA LEU A 18 -2.87 -0.28 2.35
C LEU A 18 -4.37 -0.53 2.16
N LEU A 19 -5.17 0.51 2.40
CA LEU A 19 -6.61 0.51 2.12
C LEU A 19 -6.84 1.47 0.96
N VAL A 20 -7.40 0.97 -0.13
CA VAL A 20 -7.74 1.74 -1.33
C VAL A 20 -9.25 1.83 -1.42
N ALA A 21 -9.81 3.02 -1.18
CA ALA A 21 -11.24 3.26 -1.33
C ALA A 21 -11.51 3.82 -2.73
N LEU A 22 -12.10 3.02 -3.63
CA LEU A 22 -12.39 3.44 -4.99
C LEU A 22 -13.58 4.42 -5.01
N SER A 23 -13.46 5.46 -5.84
CA SER A 23 -14.60 6.28 -6.25
C SER A 23 -15.53 5.51 -7.19
N GLU A 24 -16.71 6.06 -7.47
CA GLU A 24 -17.67 5.54 -8.46
C GLU A 24 -17.07 5.31 -9.87
N THR A 25 -15.96 5.97 -10.19
CA THR A 25 -15.25 5.80 -11.47
C THR A 25 -14.11 4.78 -11.40
N GLY A 26 -14.01 4.00 -10.31
CA GLY A 26 -12.95 3.02 -10.09
C GLY A 26 -11.58 3.63 -9.85
N ARG A 27 -11.52 4.88 -9.35
CA ARG A 27 -10.27 5.63 -9.14
C ARG A 27 -10.02 5.95 -7.68
N ALA A 28 -8.75 5.95 -7.29
CA ALA A 28 -8.28 6.43 -5.99
C ALA A 28 -6.84 6.94 -6.10
N SER A 29 -6.42 7.80 -5.18
CA SER A 29 -5.04 8.28 -5.08
C SER A 29 -4.68 8.57 -3.64
N GLY A 30 -3.39 8.47 -3.31
CA GLY A 30 -2.88 8.79 -1.98
C GLY A 30 -1.36 8.80 -1.97
N GLU A 31 -0.77 9.03 -0.81
CA GLU A 31 0.67 9.02 -0.64
C GLU A 31 1.08 8.58 0.77
N LEU A 32 2.34 8.20 0.92
CA LEU A 32 2.98 7.82 2.17
C LEU A 32 4.30 8.55 2.31
N TYR A 33 4.40 9.39 3.34
CA TYR A 33 5.64 9.99 3.82
C TYR A 33 6.18 9.18 5.00
N TRP A 34 7.48 8.92 5.04
CA TRP A 34 8.11 8.15 6.11
C TRP A 34 9.55 8.59 6.40
N ASP A 35 9.79 9.16 7.57
CA ASP A 35 11.12 9.54 8.08
C ASP A 35 11.43 8.78 9.38
N ASP A 36 12.38 9.24 10.20
CA ASP A 36 12.69 8.62 11.50
C ASP A 36 11.71 9.01 12.63
N GLY A 37 10.92 10.07 12.44
CA GLY A 37 9.93 10.58 13.39
C GLY A 37 10.49 11.42 14.55
N ASP A 38 11.75 11.85 14.51
CA ASP A 38 12.39 12.59 15.62
C ASP A 38 13.38 13.68 15.16
N THR A 39 14.12 13.44 14.07
CA THR A 39 15.12 14.39 13.57
C THR A 39 14.46 15.67 13.04
N LEU A 40 15.02 16.82 13.37
CA LEU A 40 14.60 18.11 12.81
C LEU A 40 15.00 18.23 11.34
N ASP A 41 14.24 19.02 10.59
CA ASP A 41 14.57 19.39 9.21
C ASP A 41 14.72 18.21 8.23
N THR A 42 14.06 17.07 8.48
CA THR A 42 14.07 15.89 7.58
C THR A 42 13.61 16.25 6.18
N VAL A 43 12.57 17.07 6.05
CA VAL A 43 12.07 17.57 4.76
C VAL A 43 13.11 18.44 4.05
N LEU A 44 13.70 19.43 4.75
CA LEU A 44 14.72 20.33 4.19
C LEU A 44 15.94 19.53 3.69
N ASN A 45 16.35 18.52 4.45
CA ASN A 45 17.51 17.69 4.16
C ASN A 45 17.18 16.49 3.24
N SER A 46 15.92 16.35 2.81
CA SER A 46 15.46 15.20 2.02
C SER A 46 15.78 13.84 2.64
N ASN A 47 15.76 13.74 3.97
CA ASN A 47 16.04 12.52 4.73
C ASN A 47 14.74 11.81 5.11
N TYR A 48 14.00 11.36 4.09
CA TYR A 48 12.74 10.65 4.23
C TYR A 48 12.46 9.80 2.99
N ASN A 49 11.44 8.96 3.07
CA ASN A 49 10.87 8.21 1.97
C ASN A 49 9.51 8.81 1.59
N HIS A 50 9.20 8.82 0.30
CA HIS A 50 7.93 9.31 -0.21
C HIS A 50 7.44 8.44 -1.37
N ILE A 51 6.26 7.85 -1.17
CA ILE A 51 5.61 6.96 -2.14
C ILE A 51 4.25 7.54 -2.51
N GLN A 52 3.94 7.56 -3.81
CA GLN A 52 2.63 7.94 -4.33
C GLN A 52 1.87 6.71 -4.83
N PHE A 53 0.60 6.63 -4.50
CA PHE A 53 -0.31 5.57 -4.93
C PHE A 53 -1.36 6.15 -5.87
N ASN A 54 -1.56 5.49 -7.01
CA ASN A 54 -2.60 5.83 -7.97
C ASN A 54 -3.33 4.56 -8.37
N CYS A 55 -4.66 4.63 -8.42
CA CYS A 55 -5.50 3.51 -8.75
C CYS A 55 -6.49 3.89 -9.84
N GLY A 56 -6.62 3.04 -10.86
CA GLY A 56 -7.56 3.22 -11.96
C GLY A 56 -7.45 2.08 -12.97
N ALA A 57 -8.52 1.84 -13.74
CA ALA A 57 -8.58 0.76 -14.72
C ALA A 57 -8.16 -0.61 -14.14
N ASN A 58 -8.66 -0.91 -12.93
CA ASN A 58 -8.41 -2.13 -12.18
C ASN A 58 -6.92 -2.40 -11.88
N MET A 59 -6.13 -1.34 -11.74
CA MET A 59 -4.73 -1.40 -11.38
C MET A 59 -4.41 -0.35 -10.32
N LEU A 60 -3.78 -0.80 -9.23
CA LEU A 60 -3.06 0.03 -8.27
C LEU A 60 -1.59 0.12 -8.68
N TYR A 61 -1.06 1.32 -8.73
CA TYR A 61 0.34 1.62 -9.02
C TYR A 61 0.98 2.38 -7.86
N SER A 62 2.10 1.86 -7.37
CA SER A 62 2.94 2.46 -6.33
C SER A 62 4.21 3.04 -6.95
N ASN A 63 4.42 4.34 -6.80
CA ASN A 63 5.55 5.09 -7.34
C ASN A 63 6.41 5.67 -6.22
N VAL A 64 7.66 5.20 -6.10
CA VAL A 64 8.61 5.72 -5.12
C VAL A 64 9.26 6.98 -5.66
N THR A 65 8.90 8.13 -5.11
CA THR A 65 9.41 9.44 -5.54
C THR A 65 10.65 9.88 -4.77
N LEU A 66 10.84 9.37 -3.54
CA LEU A 66 12.05 9.55 -2.74
C LEU A 66 12.26 8.32 -1.85
N SER A 67 13.50 7.87 -1.69
CA SER A 67 13.85 6.74 -0.82
C SER A 67 15.20 6.98 -0.13
N ASN A 68 15.29 8.06 0.66
CA ASN A 68 16.55 8.50 1.28
C ASN A 68 16.70 8.09 2.74
N TYR A 69 15.70 7.43 3.33
CA TYR A 69 15.74 6.95 4.71
C TYR A 69 15.73 5.41 4.75
N GLY A 70 16.85 4.80 5.16
CA GLY A 70 16.98 3.35 5.25
C GLY A 70 16.12 2.77 6.37
N THR A 71 15.05 2.06 6.01
CA THR A 71 14.15 1.41 6.97
C THR A 71 13.42 0.23 6.32
N LYS A 72 12.80 -0.63 7.12
CA LYS A 72 11.94 -1.72 6.63
C LYS A 72 10.51 -1.19 6.51
N MET A 73 9.96 -1.17 5.29
CA MET A 73 8.57 -0.77 5.02
C MET A 73 7.87 -1.89 4.24
N GLU A 74 7.33 -2.86 4.95
CA GLU A 74 6.71 -4.04 4.34
C GLU A 74 5.19 -3.89 4.29
N LEU A 75 4.64 -3.94 3.08
CA LEU A 75 3.23 -4.12 2.81
C LEU A 75 2.88 -5.60 2.95
N ASP A 76 2.01 -5.90 3.90
CA ASP A 76 1.54 -7.26 4.14
C ASP A 76 0.03 -7.42 3.90
N TYR A 77 -0.73 -6.34 4.11
CA TYR A 77 -2.19 -6.31 3.98
C TYR A 77 -2.64 -5.29 2.93
N LEU A 78 -3.29 -5.74 1.86
CA LEU A 78 -3.94 -4.86 0.89
C LEU A 78 -5.45 -5.10 0.87
N PHE A 79 -6.20 -4.01 1.02
CA PHE A 79 -7.66 -4.00 0.92
C PHE A 79 -8.06 -2.97 -0.15
N ILE A 80 -8.93 -3.36 -1.08
CA ILE A 80 -9.47 -2.49 -2.12
C ILE A 80 -11.00 -2.56 -2.01
N LEU A 81 -11.62 -1.42 -1.69
CA LEU A 81 -13.06 -1.27 -1.51
C LEU A 81 -13.71 -0.69 -2.78
N GLY A 82 -14.93 -1.11 -3.07
CA GLY A 82 -15.69 -0.64 -4.23
C GLY A 82 -15.30 -1.34 -5.53
N VAL A 83 -14.84 -2.59 -5.44
CA VAL A 83 -14.59 -3.43 -6.62
C VAL A 83 -15.91 -4.09 -7.04
N ASP A 84 -16.59 -3.49 -8.02
CA ASP A 84 -17.93 -3.90 -8.44
C ASP A 84 -17.96 -5.14 -9.33
N ASP A 85 -16.90 -5.34 -10.11
CA ASP A 85 -16.80 -6.49 -11.01
C ASP A 85 -16.25 -7.73 -10.27
N PRO A 86 -16.76 -8.94 -10.56
CA PRO A 86 -16.21 -10.18 -10.00
C PRO A 86 -14.72 -10.34 -10.30
N VAL A 87 -13.92 -10.65 -9.27
CA VAL A 87 -12.47 -10.86 -9.40
C VAL A 87 -12.17 -12.36 -9.56
N GLY A 88 -11.56 -12.74 -10.68
CA GLY A 88 -11.08 -14.09 -10.97
C GLY A 88 -9.57 -14.26 -10.81
N GLU A 89 -8.79 -13.18 -10.90
CA GLU A 89 -7.34 -13.21 -10.74
C GLU A 89 -6.81 -11.88 -10.19
N VAL A 90 -5.78 -11.97 -9.34
CA VAL A 90 -4.98 -10.83 -8.88
C VAL A 90 -3.50 -11.11 -9.15
N ARG A 91 -2.78 -10.08 -9.60
CA ARG A 91 -1.33 -10.13 -9.81
C ARG A 91 -0.62 -9.01 -9.06
N LEU A 92 0.43 -9.35 -8.31
CA LEU A 92 1.39 -8.41 -7.73
C LEU A 92 2.62 -8.38 -8.64
N SER A 93 2.92 -7.23 -9.24
CA SER A 93 4.07 -7.03 -10.12
C SER A 93 4.20 -8.11 -11.21
N GLY A 94 3.06 -8.57 -11.75
CA GLY A 94 2.94 -9.60 -12.78
C GLY A 94 2.77 -11.03 -12.26
N GLU A 95 3.12 -11.31 -10.99
CA GLU A 95 3.02 -12.63 -10.38
C GLU A 95 1.65 -12.88 -9.76
N LYS A 96 1.08 -14.07 -9.98
CA LYS A 96 -0.25 -14.41 -9.45
C LYS A 96 -0.20 -14.59 -7.94
N VAL A 97 -1.14 -13.96 -7.25
CA VAL A 97 -1.25 -14.02 -5.78
C VAL A 97 -2.62 -14.56 -5.34
N ASN A 98 -2.67 -15.10 -4.13
CA ASN A 98 -3.92 -15.50 -3.50
C ASN A 98 -4.70 -14.27 -3.04
N PHE A 99 -6.02 -14.29 -3.18
CA PHE A 99 -6.88 -13.19 -2.79
C PHE A 99 -8.22 -13.72 -2.23
N GLN A 100 -8.96 -12.83 -1.58
CA GLN A 100 -10.37 -13.05 -1.24
C GLN A 100 -11.19 -11.87 -1.76
N TYR A 101 -12.31 -12.16 -2.41
CA TYR A 101 -13.25 -11.14 -2.88
C TYR A 101 -14.61 -11.37 -2.24
N ASN A 102 -15.13 -10.35 -1.57
CA ASN A 102 -16.45 -10.36 -0.96
C ASN A 102 -17.39 -9.47 -1.77
N LYS A 103 -18.31 -10.10 -2.53
CA LYS A 103 -19.30 -9.41 -3.36
C LYS A 103 -20.35 -8.64 -2.56
N ASP A 104 -20.60 -9.00 -1.30
CA ASP A 104 -21.63 -8.35 -0.48
C ASP A 104 -21.12 -7.03 0.09
N THR A 105 -19.80 -6.92 0.27
CA THR A 105 -19.11 -5.70 0.75
C THR A 105 -18.28 -5.01 -0.33
N LEU A 106 -18.20 -5.59 -1.54
CA LEU A 106 -17.40 -5.10 -2.68
C LEU A 106 -15.91 -4.90 -2.31
N GLU A 107 -15.39 -5.83 -1.50
CA GLU A 107 -14.02 -5.77 -0.96
C GLU A 107 -13.15 -6.86 -1.60
N LEU A 108 -12.01 -6.45 -2.15
CA LEU A 108 -10.90 -7.32 -2.53
C LEU A 108 -9.80 -7.23 -1.47
N SER A 109 -9.36 -8.37 -0.94
CA SER A 109 -8.25 -8.46 0.01
C SER A 109 -7.14 -9.38 -0.50
N VAL A 110 -5.90 -8.94 -0.28
CA VAL A 110 -4.66 -9.67 -0.60
C VAL A 110 -3.77 -9.60 0.64
N LEU A 111 -3.40 -10.75 1.18
CA LEU A 111 -2.71 -10.87 2.47
C LEU A 111 -1.38 -11.60 2.29
N ASN A 112 -0.46 -11.44 3.24
CA ASN A 112 0.87 -12.06 3.23
C ASN A 112 1.71 -11.62 2.01
N LEU A 113 1.56 -10.35 1.60
CA LEU A 113 2.20 -9.82 0.40
C LEU A 113 3.73 -9.78 0.52
N ASN A 114 4.27 -9.53 1.72
CA ASN A 114 5.71 -9.36 1.96
C ASN A 114 6.38 -8.39 0.97
N GLN A 115 5.64 -7.35 0.53
CA GLN A 115 6.08 -6.44 -0.53
C GLN A 115 6.77 -5.22 0.09
N ASP A 116 7.98 -4.92 -0.34
CA ASP A 116 8.68 -3.69 0.08
C ASP A 116 8.10 -2.46 -0.62
N PHE A 117 7.62 -1.49 0.15
CA PHE A 117 7.13 -0.21 -0.39
C PHE A 117 8.21 0.56 -1.15
N LEU A 118 9.48 0.40 -0.80
CA LEU A 118 10.60 1.16 -1.37
C LEU A 118 11.06 0.63 -2.74
N GLN A 119 10.52 -0.50 -3.20
CA GLN A 119 10.79 -1.02 -4.55
C GLN A 119 9.80 -0.52 -5.60
N GLY A 120 8.66 0.04 -5.18
CA GLY A 120 7.51 0.26 -6.05
C GLY A 120 6.87 -1.07 -6.47
N PHE A 121 5.60 -1.04 -6.87
CA PHE A 121 4.87 -2.25 -7.26
C PHE A 121 3.59 -1.91 -8.03
N THR A 122 3.03 -2.90 -8.72
CA THR A 122 1.66 -2.86 -9.26
C THR A 122 0.81 -3.96 -8.65
N VAL A 123 -0.49 -3.70 -8.49
CA VAL A 123 -1.48 -4.74 -8.22
C VAL A 123 -2.60 -4.61 -9.24
N GLU A 124 -2.81 -5.65 -10.04
CA GLU A 124 -3.83 -5.72 -11.09
C GLU A 124 -4.87 -6.78 -10.74
N TRP A 125 -6.15 -6.51 -11.03
CA TRP A 125 -7.23 -7.48 -10.86
C TRP A 125 -8.17 -7.53 -12.07
N ARG A 126 -8.73 -8.71 -12.33
CA ARG A 126 -9.67 -8.99 -13.42
C ARG A 126 -10.56 -10.19 -13.13
#